data_AF-A0A8J2Z4G1-F1
#
_entry.id   AF-A0A8J2Z4G1-F1
#
_cell.length_a   1.000
_cell.length_b   1.000
_cell.length_c   1.000
_cell.angle_alpha   90.00
_cell.angle_beta   90.00
_cell.angle_gamma   90.00
#
_symmetry.space_group_name_H-M   'P 1'
#
loop_
_entity.id
_entity.type
_entity.pdbx_description
1 polymer ?
#
loop_
_entity_poly.entity_id
_entity_poly.type
_entity_poly.pdbx_seq_one_letter_code
_entity_poly.pdbx_strand_id
1 'polypeptide(L)'
;MLANELTKKVMKIEKNYFDSPKKSGYRSLHLSYKYNPTKEENAKYQGLTVEVQLRTKVQHAWATAVEIVGLFNREMLKASTGNEKWLEFFARVSDEFAKMEQLPTTGLFGDNNVDQIIKLDNELNALATLSKYRVTTQFIDKKAPSIGEYYLLILQDQEIKIQPFTKNGYQRAVETYLALEKQFNDDRNTDIVLINAQPLKELKKAYPNYFADSHEFIRLAKQTIKR
;
A
#
# COMPACT_ATOMS: atom_id res chain seq x y z
N MET A 1 -5.09 -28.08 6.25
CA MET A 1 -4.87 -28.63 7.61
C MET A 1 -5.12 -27.59 8.70
N LEU A 2 -4.41 -26.45 8.76
CA LEU A 2 -4.59 -25.39 9.78
C LEU A 2 -6.03 -24.90 9.98
N ALA A 3 -6.81 -24.82 8.91
CA ALA A 3 -8.14 -24.24 8.95
C ALA A 3 -9.19 -25.12 9.66
N ASN A 4 -8.89 -26.41 9.88
CA ASN A 4 -9.76 -27.35 10.61
C ASN A 4 -9.43 -27.42 12.12
N GLU A 5 -8.24 -26.94 12.52
CA GLU A 5 -7.83 -26.93 13.93
C GLU A 5 -8.36 -25.69 14.68
N LEU A 6 -8.70 -24.61 13.95
CA LEU A 6 -9.28 -23.38 14.52
C LEU A 6 -10.80 -23.48 14.77
N THR A 7 -11.46 -24.54 14.31
CA THR A 7 -12.92 -24.60 14.16
C THR A 7 -13.59 -25.49 15.21
N LYS A 8 -13.64 -25.07 16.47
CA LYS A 8 -14.58 -25.71 17.41
C LYS A 8 -16.01 -25.23 17.27
N LYS A 9 -16.29 -24.04 16.72
CA LYS A 9 -17.66 -23.57 16.48
C LYS A 9 -17.70 -22.56 15.32
N VAL A 10 -18.54 -22.83 14.32
CA VAL A 10 -19.15 -21.91 13.33
C VAL A 10 -18.74 -22.11 11.85
N MET A 11 -19.72 -21.93 10.96
CA MET A 11 -19.60 -21.89 9.49
C MET A 11 -18.43 -21.04 9.02
N LYS A 12 -17.65 -21.63 8.11
CA LYS A 12 -16.44 -21.09 7.53
C LYS A 12 -16.62 -20.92 6.03
N ILE A 13 -16.51 -19.70 5.53
CA ILE A 13 -16.33 -19.45 4.10
C ILE A 13 -14.84 -19.24 3.87
N GLU A 14 -14.26 -20.06 2.99
CA GLU A 14 -12.86 -19.99 2.62
C GLU A 14 -12.75 -19.47 1.19
N LYS A 15 -12.02 -18.36 0.99
CA LYS A 15 -11.58 -17.93 -0.34
C LYS A 15 -10.07 -17.98 -0.38
N ASN A 16 -9.55 -18.92 -1.17
CA ASN A 16 -8.13 -19.15 -1.31
C ASN A 16 -7.60 -18.42 -2.56
N TYR A 17 -6.98 -17.26 -2.35
CA TYR A 17 -6.27 -16.52 -3.40
C TYR A 17 -4.75 -16.78 -3.40
N PHE A 18 -4.27 -17.83 -2.70
CA PHE A 18 -2.90 -18.32 -2.86
C PHE A 18 -2.78 -19.12 -4.16
N ASP A 19 -3.62 -20.13 -4.30
CA ASP A 19 -3.59 -21.08 -5.43
C ASP A 19 -4.27 -20.50 -6.69
N SER A 20 -5.13 -19.50 -6.50
CA SER A 20 -5.88 -18.82 -7.56
C SER A 20 -5.83 -17.31 -7.36
N PRO A 21 -4.69 -16.66 -7.67
CA PRO A 21 -4.53 -15.22 -7.49
C PRO A 21 -5.52 -14.44 -8.35
N LYS A 22 -5.91 -13.25 -7.89
CA LYS A 22 -6.69 -12.34 -8.74
C LYS A 22 -5.82 -11.82 -9.89
N LYS A 23 -6.44 -11.44 -11.01
CA LYS A 23 -5.76 -10.79 -12.15
C LYS A 23 -4.97 -9.53 -11.76
N SER A 24 -5.39 -8.84 -10.70
CA SER A 24 -4.68 -7.68 -10.15
C SER A 24 -3.39 -8.02 -9.41
N GLY A 25 -3.04 -9.30 -9.26
CA GLY A 25 -1.95 -9.77 -8.42
C GLY A 25 -2.29 -9.90 -6.94
N TYR A 26 -3.54 -9.62 -6.52
CA TYR A 26 -3.93 -9.76 -5.12
C TYR A 26 -3.92 -11.23 -4.65
N ARG A 27 -3.27 -11.48 -3.51
CA ARG A 27 -3.07 -12.80 -2.88
C ARG A 27 -3.34 -12.75 -1.37
N SER A 28 -4.13 -13.69 -0.87
CA SER A 28 -4.43 -13.91 0.55
C SER A 28 -5.32 -15.14 0.71
N LEU A 29 -5.34 -15.73 1.91
CA LEU A 29 -6.36 -16.70 2.31
C LEU A 29 -7.38 -15.99 3.21
N HIS A 30 -8.64 -15.94 2.79
CA HIS A 30 -9.72 -15.31 3.55
C HIS A 30 -10.55 -16.37 4.24
N LEU A 31 -10.67 -16.25 5.57
CA LEU A 31 -11.47 -17.12 6.42
C LEU A 31 -12.55 -16.26 7.08
N SER A 32 -13.82 -16.47 6.70
CA SER A 32 -14.94 -15.76 7.33
C SER A 32 -15.65 -16.68 8.32
N TYR A 33 -15.83 -16.20 9.55
CA TYR A 33 -16.51 -16.87 10.65
C TYR A 33 -17.71 -16.04 11.10
N LYS A 34 -18.76 -16.69 11.59
CA LYS A 34 -19.79 -16.00 12.38
C LYS A 34 -19.39 -16.00 13.86
N TYR A 35 -19.50 -14.86 14.51
CA TYR A 35 -19.21 -14.75 15.93
C TYR A 35 -20.35 -15.42 16.71
N ASN A 36 -19.99 -16.42 17.52
CA ASN A 36 -20.92 -17.09 18.43
C ASN A 36 -20.41 -16.93 19.86
N PRO A 37 -20.96 -15.96 20.62
CA PRO A 37 -20.48 -15.66 21.97
C PRO A 37 -20.73 -16.84 22.91
N THR A 38 -19.78 -17.09 23.81
CA THR A 38 -19.93 -18.05 24.92
C THR A 38 -20.31 -17.36 26.23
N LYS A 39 -20.23 -16.03 26.28
CA LYS A 39 -20.58 -15.20 27.44
C LYS A 39 -21.78 -14.32 27.11
N GLU A 40 -22.71 -14.21 28.05
CA GLU A 40 -23.96 -13.47 27.88
C GLU A 40 -23.75 -11.97 27.62
N GLU A 41 -22.73 -11.35 28.23
CA GLU A 41 -22.33 -9.96 27.99
C GLU A 41 -22.02 -9.64 26.50
N ASN A 42 -21.67 -10.67 25.73
CA ASN A 42 -21.33 -10.58 24.31
C ASN A 42 -22.47 -11.03 23.38
N ALA A 43 -23.65 -11.39 23.91
CA ALA A 43 -24.79 -11.86 23.12
C ALA A 43 -25.20 -10.86 22.02
N LYS A 44 -25.06 -9.55 22.29
CA LYS A 44 -25.32 -8.46 21.32
C LYS A 44 -24.47 -8.53 20.03
N TYR A 45 -23.36 -9.27 20.05
CA TYR A 45 -22.48 -9.43 18.91
C TYR A 45 -22.72 -10.75 18.15
N GLN A 46 -23.64 -11.59 18.62
CA GLN A 46 -23.95 -12.87 17.99
C GLN A 46 -24.35 -12.71 16.52
N GLY A 47 -23.76 -13.54 15.65
CA GLY A 47 -24.05 -13.51 14.22
C GLY A 47 -23.28 -12.43 13.43
N LEU A 48 -22.48 -11.58 14.07
CA LEU A 48 -21.52 -10.73 13.37
C LEU A 48 -20.50 -11.58 12.60
N THR A 49 -20.05 -11.09 11.44
CA THR A 49 -19.00 -11.79 10.67
C THR A 49 -17.63 -11.29 11.11
N VAL A 50 -16.73 -12.22 11.41
CA VAL A 50 -15.29 -11.96 11.61
C VAL A 50 -14.55 -12.53 10.42
N GLU A 51 -13.81 -11.69 9.69
CA GLU A 51 -12.94 -12.12 8.62
C GLU A 51 -11.48 -12.13 9.08
N VAL A 52 -10.79 -13.23 8.84
CA VAL A 52 -9.35 -13.39 9.07
C VAL A 52 -8.68 -13.52 7.72
N GLN A 53 -7.74 -12.62 7.43
CA GLN A 53 -6.93 -12.65 6.22
C GLN A 53 -5.52 -13.13 6.58
N LEU A 54 -5.12 -14.27 6.03
CA LEU A 54 -3.78 -14.81 6.17
C LEU A 54 -2.98 -14.43 4.92
N ARG A 55 -1.77 -13.93 5.15
CA ARG A 55 -0.82 -13.50 4.11
C ARG A 55 0.59 -13.86 4.55
N THR A 56 1.44 -14.18 3.58
CA THR A 56 2.89 -14.20 3.82
C THR A 56 3.41 -12.78 4.03
N LYS A 57 4.66 -12.65 4.49
CA LYS A 57 5.31 -11.33 4.61
C LYS A 57 5.45 -10.64 3.25
N VAL A 58 5.74 -11.39 2.19
CA VAL A 58 5.86 -10.85 0.81
C VAL A 58 4.52 -10.35 0.29
N GLN A 59 3.45 -11.13 0.47
CA GLN A 59 2.09 -10.72 0.09
C GLN A 59 1.59 -9.52 0.89
N HIS A 60 1.93 -9.46 2.18
CA HIS A 60 1.62 -8.32 3.02
C HIS A 60 2.36 -7.06 2.53
N ALA A 61 3.67 -7.15 2.29
CA ALA A 61 4.46 -6.05 1.74
C ALA A 61 3.89 -5.53 0.40
N TRP A 62 3.51 -6.44 -0.51
CA TRP A 62 2.85 -6.08 -1.76
C TRP A 62 1.53 -5.34 -1.56
N ALA A 63 0.62 -5.89 -0.74
CA ALA A 63 -0.68 -5.28 -0.51
C ALA A 63 -0.56 -3.91 0.16
N THR A 64 0.37 -3.77 1.10
CA THR A 64 0.66 -2.49 1.76
C THR A 64 1.20 -1.46 0.77
N ALA A 65 2.09 -1.85 -0.15
CA ALA A 65 2.57 -0.93 -1.19
C ALA A 65 1.45 -0.42 -2.11
N VAL A 66 0.52 -1.31 -2.50
CA VAL A 66 -0.69 -0.93 -3.27
C VAL A 66 -1.55 0.08 -2.50
N GLU A 67 -1.72 -0.12 -1.19
CA GLU A 67 -2.47 0.81 -0.33
C GLU A 67 -1.82 2.18 -0.23
N ILE A 68 -0.49 2.21 -0.06
CA ILE A 68 0.27 3.46 0.05
C ILE A 68 0.14 4.24 -1.25
N VAL A 69 0.39 3.62 -2.41
CA VAL A 69 0.27 4.34 -3.70
C VAL A 69 -1.17 4.80 -3.92
N GLY A 70 -2.16 3.95 -3.64
CA GLY A 70 -3.57 4.34 -3.76
C GLY A 70 -3.92 5.54 -2.88
N LEU A 71 -3.41 5.57 -1.64
CA LEU A 71 -3.65 6.69 -0.74
C LEU A 71 -3.03 7.99 -1.26
N PHE A 72 -1.76 7.96 -1.65
CA PHE A 72 -1.04 9.16 -2.09
C PHE A 72 -1.54 9.68 -3.45
N ASN A 73 -1.94 8.79 -4.35
CA ASN A 73 -2.53 9.15 -5.64
C ASN A 73 -4.02 9.51 -5.54
N ARG A 74 -4.66 9.29 -4.38
CA ARG A 74 -6.13 9.37 -4.18
C ARG A 74 -6.90 8.44 -5.13
N GLU A 75 -6.33 7.26 -5.36
CA GLU A 75 -6.87 6.22 -6.23
C GLU A 75 -7.31 5.00 -5.42
N MET A 76 -8.36 4.32 -5.88
CA MET A 76 -8.83 3.09 -5.26
C MET A 76 -8.12 1.86 -5.88
N LEU A 77 -6.79 1.84 -5.87
CA LEU A 77 -6.00 0.78 -6.54
C LEU A 77 -6.33 -0.63 -6.03
N LYS A 78 -6.67 -0.78 -4.74
CA LYS A 78 -7.16 -2.04 -4.16
C LYS A 78 -8.45 -2.56 -4.80
N ALA A 79 -9.32 -1.65 -5.25
CA ALA A 79 -10.54 -1.99 -5.98
C ALA A 79 -10.26 -2.24 -7.47
N SER A 80 -8.98 -2.27 -7.88
CA SER A 80 -8.53 -2.38 -9.28
C SER A 80 -9.02 -1.22 -10.15
N THR A 81 -9.08 -0.02 -9.57
CA THR A 81 -9.51 1.22 -10.24
C THR A 81 -8.48 2.32 -10.00
N GLY A 82 -8.10 3.06 -11.04
CA GLY A 82 -7.07 4.10 -10.98
C GLY A 82 -6.15 4.02 -12.20
N ASN A 83 -4.96 4.62 -12.12
CA ASN A 83 -3.97 4.60 -13.19
C ASN A 83 -3.60 3.17 -13.61
N GLU A 84 -3.88 2.85 -14.87
CA GLU A 84 -3.69 1.51 -15.45
C GLU A 84 -2.23 1.03 -15.37
N LYS A 85 -1.26 1.95 -15.51
CA LYS A 85 0.17 1.61 -15.43
C LYS A 85 0.56 1.17 -14.02
N TRP A 86 0.01 1.81 -12.99
CA TRP A 86 0.21 1.40 -11.60
C TRP A 86 -0.41 0.03 -11.33
N LEU A 87 -1.63 -0.21 -11.83
CA LEU A 87 -2.29 -1.51 -11.71
C LEU A 87 -1.47 -2.62 -12.39
N GLU A 88 -0.97 -2.35 -13.61
CA GLU A 88 -0.11 -3.29 -14.33
C GLU A 88 1.22 -3.53 -13.60
N PHE A 89 1.88 -2.46 -13.15
CA PHE A 89 3.13 -2.56 -12.38
C PHE A 89 2.96 -3.48 -11.17
N PHE A 90 1.93 -3.26 -10.36
CA PHE A 90 1.68 -4.09 -9.18
C PHE A 90 1.31 -5.52 -9.53
N ALA A 91 0.47 -5.75 -10.56
CA ALA A 91 0.12 -7.09 -11.00
C ALA A 91 1.36 -7.89 -11.43
N ARG A 92 2.25 -7.27 -12.22
CA ARG A 92 3.51 -7.89 -12.68
C ARG A 92 4.46 -8.20 -11.54
N VAL A 93 4.65 -7.26 -10.61
CA VAL A 93 5.52 -7.47 -9.42
C VAL A 93 4.97 -8.61 -8.54
N SER A 94 3.65 -8.73 -8.40
CA SER A 94 3.04 -9.83 -7.64
C SER A 94 3.40 -11.21 -8.20
N ASP A 95 3.45 -11.35 -9.52
CA ASP A 95 3.81 -12.63 -10.13
C ASP A 95 5.28 -12.99 -9.92
N GLU A 96 6.18 -12.01 -9.95
CA GLU A 96 7.57 -12.26 -9.58
C GLU A 96 7.74 -12.60 -8.10
N PHE A 97 6.96 -11.98 -7.22
CA PHE A 97 6.92 -12.33 -5.80
C PHE A 97 6.39 -13.75 -5.59
N ALA A 98 5.37 -14.17 -6.34
CA ALA A 98 4.88 -15.55 -6.28
C ALA A 98 5.96 -16.56 -6.67
N LYS A 99 6.76 -16.28 -7.70
CA LYS A 99 7.92 -17.12 -8.08
C LYS A 99 8.94 -17.20 -6.93
N MET A 100 9.21 -16.11 -6.22
CA MET A 100 10.11 -16.12 -5.05
C MET A 100 9.60 -17.02 -3.93
N GLU A 101 8.29 -17.07 -3.74
CA GLU A 101 7.63 -17.89 -2.72
C GLU A 101 7.28 -19.31 -3.18
N GLN A 102 7.66 -19.69 -4.41
CA GLN A 102 7.28 -20.97 -5.04
C GLN A 102 5.76 -21.19 -5.10
N LEU A 103 5.01 -20.10 -5.33
CA LEU A 103 3.56 -20.09 -5.47
C LEU A 103 3.14 -19.94 -6.95
N PRO A 104 1.92 -20.36 -7.32
CA PRO A 104 1.42 -20.20 -8.69
C PRO A 104 1.38 -18.74 -9.13
N THR A 105 1.83 -18.44 -10.35
CA THR A 105 1.65 -17.12 -10.98
C THR A 105 0.22 -16.95 -11.50
N THR A 106 -0.17 -15.74 -11.89
CA THR A 106 -1.47 -15.50 -12.54
C THR A 106 -1.55 -16.10 -13.94
N GLY A 107 -0.40 -16.42 -14.55
CA GLY A 107 -0.30 -16.87 -15.93
C GLY A 107 -0.54 -15.77 -16.98
N LEU A 108 -0.63 -14.51 -16.57
CA LEU A 108 -0.93 -13.38 -17.47
C LEU A 108 0.32 -12.78 -18.14
N PHE A 109 1.51 -13.05 -17.62
CA PHE A 109 2.75 -12.43 -18.06
C PHE A 109 3.72 -13.47 -18.60
N GLY A 110 4.36 -13.16 -19.73
CA GLY A 110 5.38 -14.00 -20.36
C GLY A 110 6.77 -13.83 -19.72
N ASP A 111 7.78 -14.42 -20.36
CA ASP A 111 9.14 -14.49 -19.84
C ASP A 111 9.82 -13.12 -19.68
N ASN A 112 9.40 -12.12 -20.45
CA ASN A 112 9.91 -10.74 -20.37
C ASN A 112 9.28 -9.89 -19.25
N ASN A 113 8.63 -10.52 -18.26
CA ASN A 113 7.91 -9.79 -17.21
C ASN A 113 8.81 -8.83 -16.43
N VAL A 114 10.06 -9.23 -16.14
CA VAL A 114 11.05 -8.39 -15.44
C VAL A 114 11.36 -7.12 -16.24
N ASP A 115 11.57 -7.24 -17.55
CA ASP A 115 11.81 -6.07 -18.43
C ASP A 115 10.63 -5.10 -18.44
N GLN A 116 9.39 -5.62 -18.43
CA GLN A 116 8.20 -4.78 -18.36
C GLN A 116 8.06 -4.09 -17.00
N ILE A 117 8.44 -4.76 -15.90
CA ILE A 117 8.49 -4.13 -14.57
C ILE A 117 9.51 -2.98 -14.58
N ILE A 118 10.70 -3.18 -15.15
CA ILE A 118 11.73 -2.13 -15.27
C ILE A 118 11.21 -0.96 -16.09
N LYS A 119 10.57 -1.23 -17.23
CA LYS A 119 9.98 -0.19 -18.08
C LYS A 119 8.93 0.63 -17.33
N LEU A 120 8.02 -0.03 -16.63
CA LEU A 120 6.97 0.63 -15.84
C LEU A 120 7.55 1.39 -14.64
N ASP A 121 8.58 0.84 -13.99
CA ASP A 121 9.30 1.54 -12.91
C ASP A 121 9.92 2.85 -13.42
N ASN A 122 10.60 2.81 -14.56
CA ASN A 122 11.20 4.00 -15.17
C ASN A 122 10.14 5.04 -15.59
N GLU A 123 8.99 4.58 -16.09
CA GLU A 123 7.94 5.48 -16.59
C GLU A 123 7.14 6.13 -15.46
N LEU A 124 6.91 5.39 -14.37
CA LEU A 124 6.18 5.86 -13.19
C LEU A 124 7.09 6.45 -12.11
N ASN A 125 8.41 6.27 -12.23
CA ASN A 125 9.35 6.38 -11.12
C ASN A 125 8.84 5.60 -9.89
N ALA A 126 8.34 4.37 -10.07
CA ALA A 126 7.50 3.70 -9.09
C ALA A 126 8.22 3.43 -7.75
N LEU A 127 9.41 2.83 -7.81
CA LEU A 127 10.23 2.52 -6.63
C LEU A 127 10.78 3.79 -5.97
N ALA A 128 11.12 4.81 -6.76
CA ALA A 128 11.54 6.11 -6.22
C ALA A 128 10.37 6.78 -5.48
N THR A 129 9.18 6.79 -6.07
CA THR A 129 7.94 7.33 -5.50
C THR A 129 7.57 6.61 -4.19
N LEU A 130 7.58 5.27 -4.18
CA LEU A 130 7.38 4.47 -2.97
C LEU A 130 8.42 4.78 -1.89
N SER A 131 9.68 4.99 -2.28
CA SER A 131 10.74 5.39 -1.36
C SER A 131 10.46 6.78 -0.77
N LYS A 132 10.03 7.76 -1.58
CA LYS A 132 9.65 9.11 -1.12
C LYS A 132 8.47 9.04 -0.14
N TYR A 133 7.46 8.23 -0.42
CA TYR A 133 6.33 8.01 0.50
C TYR A 133 6.77 7.38 1.81
N ARG A 134 7.69 6.41 1.79
CA ARG A 134 8.27 5.85 3.01
C ARG A 134 8.98 6.91 3.85
N VAL A 135 9.83 7.74 3.24
CA VAL A 135 10.55 8.77 4.00
C VAL A 135 9.56 9.81 4.54
N THR A 136 8.64 10.27 3.71
CA THR A 136 7.52 11.16 4.08
C THR A 136 6.79 10.68 5.33
N THR A 137 6.39 9.41 5.33
CA THR A 137 5.60 8.84 6.42
C THR A 137 6.40 8.69 7.71
N GLN A 138 7.68 8.30 7.63
CA GLN A 138 8.60 8.26 8.78
C GLN A 138 8.86 9.65 9.37
N PHE A 139 8.94 10.67 8.53
CA PHE A 139 9.16 12.05 8.98
C PHE A 139 7.90 12.66 9.60
N ILE A 140 6.71 12.38 9.05
CA ILE A 140 5.44 12.78 9.66
C ILE A 140 5.27 12.14 11.04
N ASP A 141 5.62 10.87 11.16
CA ASP A 141 5.58 10.16 12.44
C ASP A 141 6.45 10.86 13.52
N LYS A 142 7.69 11.21 13.17
CA LYS A 142 8.67 11.71 14.15
C LYS A 142 8.63 13.21 14.40
N LYS A 143 8.21 14.02 13.42
CA LYS A 143 8.47 15.47 13.42
C LYS A 143 7.27 16.34 13.00
N ALA A 144 6.17 15.77 12.53
CA ALA A 144 5.05 16.62 12.09
C ALA A 144 4.37 17.30 13.30
N PRO A 145 4.11 18.62 13.22
CA PRO A 145 3.26 19.28 14.19
C PRO A 145 1.87 18.64 14.19
N SER A 146 1.31 18.46 15.39
CA SER A 146 0.03 17.77 15.63
C SER A 146 -1.18 18.43 14.95
N ILE A 147 -1.06 19.70 14.55
CA ILE A 147 -2.17 20.61 14.21
C ILE A 147 -2.46 20.66 12.69
N GLY A 148 -1.61 20.07 11.84
CA GLY A 148 -1.79 20.06 10.38
C GLY A 148 -2.77 18.97 9.89
N GLU A 149 -3.60 19.30 8.89
CA GLU A 149 -4.39 18.31 8.13
C GLU A 149 -3.77 18.02 6.76
N TYR A 150 -3.22 19.04 6.12
CA TYR A 150 -2.47 18.91 4.88
C TYR A 150 -1.00 19.22 5.13
N TYR A 151 -0.12 18.52 4.43
CA TYR A 151 1.31 18.70 4.54
C TYR A 151 1.89 18.80 3.13
N LEU A 152 2.59 19.90 2.88
CA LEU A 152 3.40 20.07 1.69
C LEU A 152 4.82 19.67 2.04
N LEU A 153 5.35 18.74 1.24
CA LEU A 153 6.66 18.15 1.44
C LEU A 153 7.52 18.61 0.28
N ILE A 154 8.68 19.17 0.60
CA ILE A 154 9.67 19.60 -0.36
C ILE A 154 10.89 18.75 -0.08
N LEU A 155 11.14 17.77 -0.96
CA LEU A 155 12.28 16.89 -0.90
C LEU A 155 13.33 17.48 -1.83
N GLN A 156 14.43 18.00 -1.27
CA GLN A 156 15.51 18.62 -2.04
C GLN A 156 16.84 18.06 -1.52
N ASP A 157 17.65 17.48 -2.41
CA ASP A 157 18.99 16.97 -2.07
C ASP A 157 19.01 16.02 -0.85
N GLN A 158 18.01 15.13 -0.76
CA GLN A 158 17.79 14.20 0.36
C GLN A 158 17.34 14.83 1.69
N GLU A 159 17.18 16.16 1.75
CA GLU A 159 16.52 16.84 2.86
C GLU A 159 15.02 16.96 2.63
N ILE A 160 14.23 16.85 3.71
CA ILE A 160 12.78 17.05 3.67
C ILE A 160 12.41 18.27 4.47
N LYS A 161 11.79 19.24 3.80
CA LYS A 161 11.09 20.37 4.44
C LYS A 161 9.60 20.09 4.44
N ILE A 162 8.95 20.39 5.57
CA ILE A 162 7.52 20.14 5.77
C ILE A 162 6.84 21.46 6.07
N GLN A 163 5.85 21.82 5.26
CA GLN A 163 4.98 22.95 5.51
C GLN A 163 3.56 22.43 5.83
N PRO A 164 3.13 22.52 7.10
CA PRO A 164 1.79 22.10 7.50
C PRO A 164 0.74 23.15 7.13
N PHE A 165 -0.46 22.69 6.80
CA PHE A 165 -1.65 23.52 6.62
C PHE A 165 -2.81 22.93 7.41
N THR A 166 -3.60 23.79 8.04
CA THR A 166 -4.80 23.40 8.77
C THR A 166 -5.93 23.03 7.80
N LYS A 167 -7.05 22.50 8.32
CA LYS A 167 -8.24 22.15 7.55
C LYS A 167 -8.71 23.26 6.59
N ASN A 168 -8.73 24.50 7.09
CA ASN A 168 -9.17 25.68 6.33
C ASN A 168 -8.07 26.22 5.41
N GLY A 169 -6.85 25.70 5.49
CA GLY A 169 -5.71 26.11 4.68
C GLY A 169 -5.57 25.34 3.37
N TYR A 170 -6.54 24.50 2.99
CA TYR A 170 -6.47 23.66 1.79
C TYR A 170 -6.15 24.46 0.52
N GLN A 171 -6.88 25.55 0.28
CA GLN A 171 -6.69 26.37 -0.90
C GLN A 171 -5.25 26.93 -0.98
N ARG A 172 -4.76 27.47 0.14
CA ARG A 172 -3.37 27.96 0.25
C ARG A 172 -2.35 26.83 0.04
N ALA A 173 -2.65 25.62 0.52
CA ALA A 173 -1.78 24.45 0.32
C ALA A 173 -1.67 24.07 -1.16
N VAL A 174 -2.80 24.08 -1.89
CA VAL A 174 -2.85 23.81 -3.33
C VAL A 174 -2.13 24.90 -4.12
N GLU A 175 -2.39 26.17 -3.81
CA GLU A 175 -1.72 27.31 -4.47
C GLU A 175 -0.19 27.25 -4.26
N THR A 176 0.25 26.94 -3.04
CA THR A 176 1.68 26.79 -2.73
C THR A 176 2.28 25.60 -3.47
N TYR A 177 1.58 24.46 -3.50
CA TYR A 177 2.01 23.27 -4.25
C TYR A 177 2.20 23.58 -5.74
N LEU A 178 1.19 24.16 -6.38
CA LEU A 178 1.24 24.48 -7.81
C LEU A 178 2.34 25.50 -8.14
N ALA A 179 2.57 26.47 -7.25
CA ALA A 179 3.63 27.45 -7.43
C ALA A 179 5.02 26.79 -7.36
N LEU A 180 5.25 25.92 -6.38
CA LEU A 180 6.52 25.21 -6.24
C LEU A 180 6.72 24.20 -7.38
N GLU A 181 5.70 23.43 -7.75
CA GLU A 181 5.79 22.48 -8.88
C GLU A 181 6.21 23.20 -10.15
N LYS A 182 5.61 24.37 -10.42
CA LYS A 182 6.00 25.20 -11.56
C LYS A 182 7.43 25.72 -11.42
N GLN A 183 7.86 26.11 -10.23
CA GLN A 183 9.20 26.64 -9.97
C GLN A 183 10.29 25.57 -10.15
N PHE A 184 10.02 24.33 -9.73
CA PHE A 184 10.99 23.24 -9.69
C PHE A 184 10.76 22.18 -10.77
N ASN A 185 9.90 22.45 -11.75
CA ASN A 185 9.51 21.50 -12.80
C ASN A 185 10.70 20.89 -13.57
N ASP A 186 11.79 21.65 -13.73
CA ASP A 186 13.00 21.20 -14.44
C ASP A 186 14.12 20.72 -13.48
N ASP A 187 13.92 20.84 -12.17
CA ASP A 187 14.88 20.41 -11.15
C ASP A 187 14.63 18.94 -10.76
N ARG A 188 15.47 18.05 -11.29
CA ARG A 188 15.40 16.61 -11.01
C ARG A 188 15.74 16.23 -9.57
N ASN A 189 16.30 17.15 -8.78
CA ASN A 189 16.68 16.92 -7.39
C ASN A 189 15.63 17.43 -6.41
N THR A 190 14.57 18.08 -6.90
CA THR A 190 13.50 18.61 -6.07
C THR A 190 12.17 17.94 -6.41
N ASP A 191 11.55 17.31 -5.41
CA ASP A 191 10.21 16.76 -5.51
C ASP A 191 9.28 17.45 -4.54
N ILE A 192 8.09 17.80 -5.02
CA ILE A 192 7.08 18.45 -4.20
C ILE A 192 5.85 17.57 -4.13
N VAL A 193 5.40 17.29 -2.92
CA VAL A 193 4.25 16.42 -2.69
C VAL A 193 3.30 17.10 -1.71
N LEU A 194 2.07 17.34 -2.16
CA LEU A 194 0.98 17.79 -1.29
C LEU A 194 0.15 16.58 -0.86
N ILE A 195 0.08 16.35 0.45
CA ILE A 195 -0.71 15.24 0.99
C ILE A 195 -1.76 15.71 2.00
N ASN A 196 -2.87 14.99 2.01
CA ASN A 196 -3.79 15.00 3.15
C ASN A 196 -3.33 13.92 4.13
N ALA A 197 -2.93 14.32 5.32
CA ALA A 197 -2.44 13.39 6.33
C ALA A 197 -3.55 12.91 7.28
N GLN A 198 -4.79 13.38 7.20
CA GLN A 198 -5.88 12.78 7.97
C GLN A 198 -6.03 11.29 7.65
N PRO A 199 -6.16 10.88 6.35
CA PRO A 199 -6.11 9.45 5.99
C PRO A 199 -4.83 8.75 6.43
N LEU A 200 -3.68 9.44 6.46
CA LEU A 200 -2.41 8.85 6.86
C LEU A 200 -2.31 8.60 8.38
N LYS A 201 -2.83 9.54 9.18
CA LYS A 201 -2.95 9.43 10.65
C LYS A 201 -3.90 8.28 11.01
N GLU A 202 -5.02 8.16 10.30
CA GLU A 202 -5.96 7.05 10.45
C GLU A 202 -5.36 5.72 10.01
N LEU A 203 -4.70 5.67 8.84
CA LEU A 203 -4.00 4.50 8.33
C LEU A 203 -2.94 4.02 9.34
N LYS A 204 -2.18 4.95 9.93
CA LYS A 204 -1.19 4.64 10.97
C LYS A 204 -1.82 4.10 12.25
N LYS A 205 -2.91 4.70 12.70
CA LYS A 205 -3.62 4.27 13.90
C LYS A 205 -4.24 2.89 13.72
N ALA A 206 -4.78 2.62 12.54
CA ALA A 206 -5.38 1.34 12.20
C ALA A 206 -4.31 0.26 11.90
N TYR A 207 -3.17 0.65 11.33
CA TYR A 207 -2.16 -0.26 10.81
C TYR A 207 -0.72 0.28 10.96
N PRO A 208 -0.15 0.29 12.19
CA PRO A 208 1.17 0.85 12.45
C PRO A 208 2.33 0.11 11.73
N ASN A 209 2.12 -1.14 11.32
CA ASN A 209 3.16 -1.94 10.63
C ASN A 209 3.38 -1.51 9.17
N TYR A 210 2.43 -0.81 8.56
CA TYR A 210 2.46 -0.49 7.12
C TYR A 210 3.71 0.31 6.69
N PHE A 211 4.29 1.08 7.61
CA PHE A 211 5.48 1.90 7.35
C PHE A 211 6.76 1.07 7.25
N ALA A 212 6.86 0.00 8.02
CA ALA A 212 7.98 -0.94 7.94
C ALA A 212 7.87 -1.79 6.66
N ASP A 213 6.66 -2.16 6.26
CA ASP A 213 6.43 -3.12 5.18
C ASP A 213 6.64 -2.54 3.76
N SER A 214 6.52 -1.21 3.57
CA SER A 214 6.87 -0.56 2.31
C SER A 214 8.38 -0.69 1.98
N HIS A 215 9.23 -0.71 2.99
CA HIS A 215 10.67 -0.98 2.82
C HIS A 215 10.90 -2.39 2.27
N GLU A 216 10.17 -3.36 2.81
CA GLU A 216 10.28 -4.75 2.41
C GLU A 216 9.82 -4.94 0.96
N PHE A 217 8.76 -4.27 0.54
CA PHE A 217 8.34 -4.25 -0.87
C PHE A 217 9.46 -3.74 -1.78
N ILE A 218 10.03 -2.57 -1.48
CA ILE A 218 11.09 -1.97 -2.31
C ILE A 218 12.32 -2.90 -2.39
N ARG A 219 12.69 -3.52 -1.26
CA ARG A 219 13.81 -4.47 -1.19
C ARG A 219 13.56 -5.68 -2.08
N LEU A 220 12.38 -6.28 -1.99
CA LEU A 220 11.99 -7.45 -2.78
C LEU A 220 11.89 -7.11 -4.27
N ALA A 221 11.27 -5.99 -4.64
CA ALA A 221 11.15 -5.55 -6.04
C ALA A 221 12.52 -5.29 -6.67
N LYS A 222 13.46 -4.68 -5.94
CA LYS A 222 14.86 -4.52 -6.40
C LYS A 222 15.57 -5.86 -6.58
N GLN A 223 15.25 -6.85 -5.75
CA GLN A 223 15.80 -8.20 -5.90
C GLN A 223 15.26 -8.90 -7.16
N THR A 224 14.00 -8.67 -7.51
CA THR A 224 13.40 -9.14 -8.77
C THR A 224 14.14 -8.57 -9.98
N ILE A 225 14.35 -7.26 -9.99
CA ILE A 225 14.89 -6.52 -11.15
C ILE A 225 16.39 -6.77 -11.39
N LYS A 226 17.13 -7.22 -10.36
CA LYS A 226 18.56 -7.52 -10.45
C LYS A 226 18.90 -8.95 -10.91
N ARG A 227 17.90 -9.82 -11.01
CA ARG A 227 18.07 -11.19 -11.49
C ARG A 227 18.08 -11.22 -13.00
#